data_AF-A0A661R7H9-F1
#
_entry.id   AF-A0A661R7H9-F1
#
_cell.length_a   1.000
_cell.length_b   1.000
_cell.length_c   1.000
_cell.angle_alpha   90.00
_cell.angle_beta   90.00
_cell.angle_gamma   90.00
#
_symmetry.space_group_name_H-M   'P 1'
#
loop_
_entity.id
_entity.type
_entity.pdbx_description
1 polymer ?
#
loop_
_entity_poly.entity_id
_entity_poly.type
_entity_poly.pdbx_seq_one_letter_code
_entity_poly.pdbx_strand_id
1 'polypeptide(L)'
;MKQDTPKAKMNIGMLNRHTSEMTPQDQRRFFANENGDPLHAAFNRKSAVHPGARGRPLAPEGIGKVWSQVMATEGKKEKRSVYFHIPFCETRCLYCGFYLNPFKAGEEENRYVDYLVRELEMVADATFIKSRPFHAVYLGGGTPTALSAENLLRLLKAIQKHLPLANDCEITVEGRPYHFSDDKVFACIEGGVNRFSIGVQSFDTQVRRAMGRI
;
A
#
# COMPACT_ATOMS: atom_id res chain seq x y z
N MET A 1 -35.43 -7.43 -33.76
CA MET A 1 -34.81 -8.70 -33.32
C MET A 1 -33.32 -8.48 -33.11
N LYS A 2 -32.91 -7.97 -31.95
CA LYS A 2 -31.50 -8.01 -31.53
C LYS A 2 -31.41 -9.15 -30.52
N GLN A 3 -30.68 -10.20 -30.92
CA GLN A 3 -30.49 -11.41 -30.14
C GLN A 3 -29.66 -11.11 -28.90
N ASP A 4 -30.08 -11.68 -27.76
CA ASP A 4 -29.38 -11.62 -26.48
C ASP A 4 -28.03 -12.31 -26.58
N THR A 5 -26.95 -11.54 -26.51
CA THR A 5 -25.60 -12.07 -26.31
C THR A 5 -25.47 -12.55 -24.85
N PRO A 6 -25.00 -13.78 -24.59
CA PRO A 6 -24.84 -14.25 -23.22
C PRO A 6 -23.82 -13.38 -22.48
N LYS A 7 -24.22 -12.80 -21.34
CA LYS A 7 -23.32 -12.07 -20.44
C LYS A 7 -22.14 -12.98 -20.09
N ALA A 8 -20.94 -12.59 -20.50
CA ALA A 8 -19.71 -13.26 -20.13
C ALA A 8 -19.65 -13.43 -18.61
N LYS A 9 -19.47 -14.66 -18.14
CA LYS A 9 -19.18 -14.94 -16.73
C LYS A 9 -17.87 -14.24 -16.39
N MET A 10 -17.97 -13.13 -15.68
CA MET A 10 -16.84 -12.36 -15.19
C MET A 10 -16.05 -13.28 -14.25
N ASN A 11 -14.85 -13.68 -14.69
CA ASN A 11 -14.01 -14.64 -13.99
C ASN A 11 -13.32 -13.93 -12.82
N ILE A 12 -14.08 -13.64 -11.76
CA ILE A 12 -13.56 -13.12 -10.50
C ILE A 12 -12.92 -14.33 -9.81
N GLY A 13 -11.59 -14.35 -9.78
CA GLY A 13 -10.75 -15.52 -9.54
C GLY A 13 -11.20 -16.46 -8.42
N MET A 14 -10.92 -17.75 -8.65
CA MET A 14 -11.10 -18.88 -7.72
C MET A 14 -10.28 -18.72 -6.44
N LEU A 15 -10.67 -17.78 -5.58
CA LEU A 15 -10.33 -17.77 -4.18
C LEU A 15 -11.66 -17.91 -3.46
N ASN A 16 -11.77 -18.93 -2.61
CA ASN A 16 -12.94 -19.26 -1.80
C ASN A 16 -13.21 -18.14 -0.77
N ARG A 17 -13.61 -16.97 -1.27
CA ARG A 17 -13.95 -15.74 -0.55
C ARG A 17 -15.47 -15.60 -0.65
N HIS A 18 -16.12 -15.05 0.37
CA HIS A 18 -17.57 -14.80 0.42
C HIS A 18 -18.18 -14.13 -0.83
N THR A 19 -17.35 -13.55 -1.71
CA THR A 19 -17.76 -12.97 -2.99
C THR A 19 -18.16 -13.99 -4.06
N SER A 20 -17.74 -15.25 -3.95
CA SER A 20 -17.98 -16.31 -4.94
C SER A 20 -19.40 -16.89 -4.89
N GLU A 21 -20.13 -16.66 -3.79
CA GLU A 21 -21.49 -17.19 -3.52
C GLU A 21 -22.57 -16.09 -3.53
N MET A 22 -22.23 -14.89 -4.01
CA MET A 22 -23.11 -13.73 -3.89
C MET A 22 -24.27 -13.76 -4.88
N THR A 23 -25.49 -13.61 -4.36
CA THR A 23 -26.68 -13.46 -5.19
C THR A 23 -26.64 -12.14 -5.96
N PRO A 24 -27.41 -11.98 -7.07
CA PRO A 24 -27.49 -10.70 -7.79
C PRO A 24 -27.89 -9.52 -6.88
N GLN A 25 -28.70 -9.78 -5.85
CA GLN A 25 -29.12 -8.78 -4.88
C GLN A 25 -27.99 -8.42 -3.91
N ASP A 26 -27.16 -9.38 -3.53
CA ASP A 26 -25.92 -9.12 -2.79
C ASP A 26 -24.90 -8.35 -3.62
N GLN A 27 -24.84 -8.57 -4.93
CA GLN A 27 -23.94 -7.86 -5.83
C GLN A 27 -24.35 -6.39 -6.04
N ARG A 28 -25.66 -6.08 -5.97
CA ARG A 28 -26.18 -4.71 -6.18
C ARG A 28 -25.52 -3.68 -5.26
N ARG A 29 -25.09 -4.07 -4.06
CA ARG A 29 -24.40 -3.18 -3.10
C ARG A 29 -23.02 -2.70 -3.56
N PHE A 30 -22.44 -3.31 -4.60
CA PHE A 30 -21.16 -2.92 -5.18
C PHE A 30 -21.28 -2.13 -6.49
N PHE A 31 -22.49 -1.99 -7.03
CA PHE A 31 -22.74 -1.18 -8.22
C PHE A 31 -23.25 0.20 -7.83
N ALA A 32 -22.84 1.21 -8.60
CA ALA A 32 -23.31 2.56 -8.39
C ALA A 32 -24.81 2.69 -8.75
N ASN A 33 -25.50 3.61 -8.11
CA ASN A 33 -26.84 4.04 -8.48
C ASN A 33 -26.77 5.04 -9.64
N GLU A 34 -27.62 4.83 -10.65
CA GLU A 34 -27.77 5.71 -11.80
C GLU A 34 -28.92 6.69 -11.54
N ASN A 35 -28.78 7.52 -10.50
CA ASN A 35 -29.83 8.40 -9.99
C ASN A 35 -29.51 9.90 -10.14
N GLY A 36 -28.48 10.24 -10.92
CA GLY A 36 -28.11 11.63 -11.23
C GLY A 36 -27.40 12.39 -10.09
N ASP A 37 -27.27 11.80 -8.90
CA ASP A 37 -26.53 12.36 -7.76
C ASP A 37 -25.37 11.44 -7.34
N PRO A 38 -24.29 11.37 -8.15
CA PRO A 38 -23.17 10.46 -7.90
C PRO A 38 -22.35 10.84 -6.66
N LEU A 39 -22.44 12.08 -6.16
CA LEU A 39 -21.64 12.50 -5.01
C LEU A 39 -22.25 12.05 -3.68
N HIS A 40 -23.58 12.07 -3.56
CA HIS A 40 -24.25 11.76 -2.29
C HIS A 40 -24.96 10.41 -2.31
N ALA A 41 -25.38 9.94 -3.49
CA ALA A 41 -26.27 8.79 -3.61
C ALA A 41 -25.72 7.67 -4.52
N ALA A 42 -24.43 7.69 -4.82
CA ALA A 42 -23.79 6.67 -5.67
C ALA A 42 -23.94 5.25 -5.11
N PHE A 43 -24.04 5.03 -3.80
CA PHE A 43 -24.25 3.69 -3.23
C PHE A 43 -25.31 3.70 -2.14
N ASN A 44 -26.12 2.64 -2.07
CA ASN A 44 -27.22 2.50 -1.09
C ASN A 44 -26.75 2.54 0.37
N ARG A 45 -25.49 2.13 0.64
CA ARG A 45 -24.90 2.15 1.97
C ARG A 45 -23.41 2.36 1.88
N LYS A 46 -22.87 3.23 2.74
CA LYS A 46 -21.43 3.34 2.97
C LYS A 46 -20.96 2.08 3.71
N SER A 47 -20.27 1.19 3.01
CA SER A 47 -19.63 0.04 3.63
C SER A 47 -18.25 0.44 4.13
N ALA A 48 -17.98 0.22 5.42
CA ALA A 48 -16.62 0.33 5.92
C ALA A 48 -15.78 -0.80 5.29
N VAL A 49 -14.82 -0.44 4.46
CA VAL A 49 -13.91 -1.39 3.78
C VAL A 49 -12.74 -1.82 4.66
N HIS A 50 -12.52 -1.16 5.80
CA HIS A 50 -11.53 -1.57 6.80
C HIS A 50 -12.18 -2.55 7.78
N PRO A 51 -11.80 -3.84 7.77
CA PRO A 51 -12.37 -4.82 8.68
C PRO A 51 -12.02 -4.48 10.13
N GLY A 52 -13.05 -4.38 10.98
CA GLY A 52 -12.91 -4.48 12.43
C GLY A 52 -11.87 -3.57 13.07
N ALA A 53 -12.00 -2.25 12.91
CA ALA A 53 -11.25 -1.27 13.71
C ALA A 53 -11.60 -1.38 15.21
N ARG A 54 -11.17 -2.48 15.83
CA ARG A 54 -11.12 -2.70 17.27
C ARG A 54 -9.72 -2.27 17.68
N GLY A 55 -9.62 -1.05 18.15
CA GLY A 55 -8.38 -0.48 18.67
C GLY A 55 -8.73 0.67 19.60
N ARG A 56 -7.94 0.85 20.65
CA ARG A 56 -8.02 2.01 21.52
C ARG A 56 -6.80 2.89 21.26
N PRO A 57 -6.95 4.21 21.11
CA PRO A 57 -5.81 5.11 21.08
C PRO A 57 -4.91 4.89 22.30
N LEU A 58 -3.60 4.85 22.07
CA LEU A 58 -2.61 4.80 23.12
C LEU A 58 -2.15 6.23 23.42
N ALA A 59 -2.03 6.55 24.70
CA ALA A 59 -1.38 7.80 25.11
C ALA A 59 0.12 7.72 24.81
N PRO A 60 0.79 8.84 24.46
CA PRO A 60 2.20 8.85 24.04
C PRO A 60 3.14 8.11 25.00
N GLU A 61 2.90 8.22 26.30
CA GLU A 61 3.72 7.64 27.37
C GLU A 61 3.63 6.10 27.38
N GLY A 62 2.52 5.56 26.89
CA GLY A 62 2.26 4.11 26.83
C GLY A 62 2.83 3.43 25.58
N ILE A 63 3.20 4.19 24.53
CA ILE A 63 3.58 3.62 23.23
C ILE A 63 4.80 2.71 23.38
N GLY A 64 5.88 3.18 24.01
CA GLY A 64 7.11 2.40 24.16
C GLY A 64 6.89 1.09 24.91
N LYS A 65 6.12 1.12 26.01
CA LYS A 65 5.80 -0.09 26.80
C LYS A 65 4.99 -1.10 25.97
N VAL A 66 3.92 -0.64 25.31
CA VAL A 66 3.06 -1.51 24.50
C VAL A 66 3.84 -2.06 23.31
N TRP A 67 4.67 -1.25 22.66
CA TRP A 67 5.54 -1.67 21.57
C TRP A 67 6.47 -2.81 21.99
N SER A 68 7.22 -2.62 23.08
CA SER A 68 8.13 -3.66 23.61
C SER A 68 7.39 -4.94 23.98
N GLN A 69 6.20 -4.83 24.58
CA GLN A 69 5.37 -5.99 24.90
C GLN A 69 4.93 -6.73 23.63
N VAL A 70 4.48 -6.03 22.59
CA VAL A 70 4.08 -6.65 21.31
C VAL A 70 5.29 -7.33 20.66
N MET A 71 6.43 -6.64 20.60
CA MET A 71 7.66 -7.16 20.00
C MET A 71 8.20 -8.41 20.72
N ALA A 72 7.91 -8.59 22.00
CA ALA A 72 8.27 -9.76 22.78
C ALA A 72 7.34 -10.98 22.58
N THR A 73 6.23 -10.86 21.84
CA THR A 73 5.27 -11.94 21.60
C THR A 73 5.43 -12.57 20.22
N GLU A 74 4.95 -13.80 20.03
CA GLU A 74 4.92 -14.43 18.70
C GLU A 74 3.78 -13.89 17.82
N GLY A 75 4.03 -13.81 16.51
CA GLY A 75 3.03 -13.42 15.53
C GLY A 75 1.94 -14.50 15.38
N LYS A 76 0.72 -14.19 15.80
CA LYS A 76 -0.42 -15.14 15.83
C LYS A 76 -1.01 -15.50 14.45
N LYS A 77 -0.68 -14.76 13.40
CA LYS A 77 -1.26 -14.95 12.06
C LYS A 77 -0.32 -15.76 11.18
N GLU A 78 -0.87 -16.69 10.42
CA GLU A 78 -0.13 -17.48 9.42
C GLU A 78 0.43 -16.57 8.32
N LYS A 79 -0.44 -15.76 7.68
CA LYS A 79 -0.04 -14.76 6.69
C LYS A 79 0.16 -13.41 7.35
N ARG A 80 1.35 -12.83 7.16
CA ARG A 80 1.76 -11.55 7.75
C ARG A 80 2.25 -10.62 6.66
N SER A 81 2.00 -9.33 6.82
CA SER A 81 2.49 -8.28 5.93
C SER A 81 3.18 -7.19 6.73
N VAL A 82 4.15 -6.52 6.11
CA VAL A 82 4.80 -5.33 6.65
C VAL A 82 4.59 -4.17 5.70
N TYR A 83 4.37 -2.99 6.27
CA TYR A 83 4.13 -1.75 5.53
C TYR A 83 5.21 -0.73 5.89
N PHE A 84 5.81 -0.14 4.88
CA PHE A 84 6.75 0.96 4.99
C PHE A 84 6.09 2.20 4.41
N HIS A 85 5.92 3.21 5.26
CA HIS A 85 5.37 4.49 4.86
C HIS A 85 6.48 5.38 4.31
N ILE A 86 6.34 5.90 3.09
CA ILE A 86 7.24 6.93 2.54
C ILE A 86 6.45 8.24 2.45
N PRO A 87 6.72 9.23 3.31
CA PRO A 87 5.84 10.39 3.51
C PRO A 87 6.08 11.54 2.51
N PHE A 88 6.82 11.28 1.42
CA PHE A 88 7.25 12.31 0.49
C PHE A 88 6.47 12.27 -0.82
N CYS A 89 6.13 13.44 -1.34
CA CYS A 89 5.59 13.61 -2.69
C CYS A 89 6.20 14.84 -3.35
N GLU A 90 6.58 14.75 -4.63
CA GLU A 90 7.02 15.91 -5.40
C GLU A 90 5.94 16.99 -5.50
N THR A 91 4.68 16.59 -5.67
CA THR A 91 3.54 17.50 -5.74
C THR A 91 2.38 17.04 -4.87
N ARG A 92 1.59 18.01 -4.40
CA ARG A 92 0.34 17.75 -3.69
C ARG A 92 -0.82 17.64 -4.68
N CYS A 93 -1.40 16.44 -4.81
CA CYS A 93 -2.68 16.26 -5.49
C CYS A 93 -3.83 16.75 -4.59
N LEU A 94 -4.79 17.50 -5.13
CA LEU A 94 -5.86 18.15 -4.36
C LEU A 94 -6.82 17.19 -3.66
N TYR A 95 -6.94 15.96 -4.17
CA TYR A 95 -7.77 14.90 -3.61
C TYR A 95 -7.00 13.99 -2.62
N CYS A 96 -5.70 14.20 -2.43
CA CYS A 96 -4.86 13.28 -1.69
C CYS A 96 -4.96 13.49 -0.17
N GLY A 97 -5.37 12.45 0.56
CA GLY A 97 -5.36 12.41 2.02
C GLY A 97 -4.05 11.92 2.64
N PHE A 98 -3.05 11.56 1.82
CA PHE A 98 -1.77 10.98 2.27
C PHE A 98 -0.58 11.93 2.13
N TYR A 99 -0.76 13.10 1.52
CA TYR A 99 0.32 14.08 1.39
C TYR A 99 0.69 14.62 2.77
N LEU A 100 1.91 14.33 3.20
CA LEU A 100 2.47 14.82 4.47
C LEU A 100 3.55 15.85 4.20
N ASN A 101 4.56 15.51 3.39
CA ASN A 101 5.73 16.36 3.17
C ASN A 101 6.03 16.58 1.68
N PRO A 102 6.42 17.80 1.27
CA PRO A 102 7.03 18.01 -0.04
C PRO A 102 8.35 17.22 -0.11
N PHE A 103 8.56 16.51 -1.21
CA PHE A 103 9.82 15.83 -1.45
C PHE A 103 10.93 16.85 -1.71
N LYS A 104 12.03 16.71 -0.97
CA LYS A 104 13.29 17.40 -1.23
C LYS A 104 14.39 16.35 -1.31
N ALA A 105 14.97 16.21 -2.50
CA ALA A 105 16.10 15.31 -2.72
C ALA A 105 17.30 15.72 -1.85
N GLY A 106 18.15 14.74 -1.51
CA GLY A 106 19.36 14.96 -0.71
C GLY A 106 19.20 14.55 0.76
N GLU A 107 19.58 15.42 1.70
CA GLU A 107 19.76 15.02 3.10
C GLU A 107 18.47 14.55 3.79
N GLU A 108 17.30 15.12 3.45
CA GLU A 108 16.04 14.76 4.10
C GLU A 108 15.61 13.32 3.78
N GLU A 109 15.69 12.89 2.51
CA GLU A 109 15.40 11.50 2.13
C GLU A 109 16.42 10.53 2.70
N ASN A 110 17.72 10.88 2.68
CA ASN A 110 18.79 10.03 3.16
C ASN A 110 18.62 9.74 4.65
N ARG A 111 18.38 10.80 5.44
CA ARG A 111 18.13 10.70 6.88
C ARG A 111 16.88 9.89 7.19
N TYR A 112 15.82 10.03 6.40
CA TYR A 112 14.61 9.22 6.59
C TYR A 112 14.86 7.74 6.35
N VAL A 113 15.55 7.40 5.25
CA VAL A 113 15.91 6.02 4.94
C VAL A 113 16.88 5.46 5.98
N ASP A 114 17.83 6.25 6.49
CA ASP A 114 18.70 5.85 7.60
C ASP A 114 17.90 5.46 8.84
N TYR A 115 16.90 6.26 9.21
CA TYR A 115 16.05 5.93 10.35
C TYR A 115 15.20 4.68 10.12
N LEU A 116 14.67 4.47 8.92
CA LEU A 116 13.94 3.22 8.60
C LEU A 116 14.85 1.99 8.68
N VAL A 117 16.07 2.08 8.13
CA VAL A 117 17.05 0.99 8.20
C VAL A 117 17.45 0.75 9.65
N ARG A 118 17.66 1.81 10.43
CA ARG A 118 18.01 1.68 11.84
C ARG A 118 16.88 1.07 12.66
N GLU A 119 15.64 1.45 12.41
CA GLU A 119 14.47 0.86 13.05
C GLU A 119 14.37 -0.64 12.74
N LEU A 120 14.57 -1.02 11.47
CA LEU A 120 14.66 -2.41 11.04
C LEU A 120 15.72 -3.19 11.80
N GLU A 121 16.94 -2.65 11.91
CA GLU A 121 18.03 -3.26 12.68
C GLU A 121 17.66 -3.46 14.15
N MET A 122 17.03 -2.46 14.77
CA MET A 122 16.65 -2.49 16.17
C MET A 122 15.59 -3.56 16.48
N VAL A 123 14.70 -3.84 15.53
CA VAL A 123 13.60 -4.81 15.73
C VAL A 123 13.88 -6.18 15.10
N ALA A 124 14.94 -6.32 14.29
CA ALA A 124 15.26 -7.55 13.56
C ALA A 124 15.31 -8.79 14.47
N ASP A 125 15.80 -8.62 15.70
CA ASP A 125 15.95 -9.71 16.66
C ASP A 125 14.73 -9.97 17.55
N ALA A 126 13.67 -9.18 17.42
CA ALA A 126 12.48 -9.32 18.24
C ALA A 126 11.73 -10.64 17.98
N THR A 127 11.17 -11.25 19.03
CA THR A 127 10.37 -12.48 18.96
C THR A 127 9.24 -12.36 17.93
N PHE A 128 8.55 -11.23 17.90
CA PHE A 128 7.47 -11.00 16.95
C PHE A 128 7.93 -11.08 15.50
N ILE A 129 9.07 -10.46 15.19
CA ILE A 129 9.65 -10.43 13.85
C ILE A 129 10.08 -11.83 13.43
N LYS A 130 10.88 -12.52 14.25
CA LYS A 130 11.45 -13.85 13.91
C LYS A 130 10.47 -15.01 13.95
N SER A 131 9.39 -14.91 14.70
CA SER A 131 8.49 -16.06 14.97
C SER A 131 7.95 -16.75 13.72
N ARG A 132 7.74 -16.02 12.62
CA ARG A 132 7.22 -16.54 11.34
C ARG A 132 7.78 -15.71 10.17
N PRO A 133 7.54 -16.06 8.90
CA PRO A 133 7.89 -15.20 7.78
C PRO A 133 6.82 -14.13 7.46
N PHE A 134 7.21 -13.06 6.77
CA PHE A 134 6.33 -12.11 6.10
C PHE A 134 6.08 -12.53 4.65
N HIS A 135 4.83 -12.48 4.22
CA HIS A 135 4.39 -12.90 2.88
C HIS A 135 4.13 -11.72 1.95
N ALA A 136 4.08 -10.51 2.51
CA ALA A 136 3.95 -9.29 1.73
C ALA A 136 4.73 -8.14 2.38
N VAL A 137 5.45 -7.40 1.55
CA VAL A 137 6.07 -6.12 1.87
C VAL A 137 5.41 -5.07 1.00
N TYR A 138 4.99 -3.95 1.61
CA TYR A 138 4.35 -2.87 0.88
C TYR A 138 5.03 -1.54 1.20
N LEU A 139 5.64 -0.92 0.19
CA LEU A 139 6.13 0.46 0.27
C LEU A 139 5.04 1.35 -0.32
N GLY A 140 4.51 2.27 0.49
CA GLY A 140 3.43 3.16 0.06
C GLY A 140 3.36 4.46 0.86
N GLY A 141 2.25 5.18 0.74
CA GLY A 141 1.99 6.41 1.51
C GLY A 141 1.92 7.65 0.64
N GLY A 142 3.01 8.41 0.60
CA GLY A 142 3.21 9.49 -0.37
C GLY A 142 3.54 8.91 -1.74
N THR A 143 4.82 8.97 -2.12
CA THR A 143 5.33 8.41 -3.37
C THR A 143 6.67 7.71 -3.09
N PRO A 144 6.70 6.39 -2.86
CA PRO A 144 7.94 5.64 -2.68
C PRO A 144 8.95 5.84 -3.82
N THR A 145 8.47 5.89 -5.07
CA THR A 145 9.32 6.17 -6.24
C THR A 145 9.86 7.61 -6.32
N ALA A 146 9.52 8.50 -5.36
CA ALA A 146 10.18 9.80 -5.24
C ALA A 146 11.61 9.65 -4.72
N LEU A 147 11.87 8.63 -3.89
CA LEU A 147 13.22 8.31 -3.41
C LEU A 147 14.18 8.09 -4.59
N SER A 148 15.45 8.42 -4.38
CA SER A 148 16.52 8.08 -5.31
C SER A 148 16.60 6.55 -5.53
N ALA A 149 17.14 6.13 -6.68
CA ALA A 149 17.36 4.71 -6.98
C ALA A 149 18.25 4.04 -5.92
N GLU A 150 19.29 4.75 -5.45
CA GLU A 150 20.17 4.30 -4.37
C GLU A 150 19.41 4.06 -3.06
N ASN A 151 18.57 5.01 -2.65
CA ASN A 151 17.77 4.89 -1.42
C ASN A 151 16.72 3.78 -1.51
N LEU A 152 16.07 3.62 -2.68
CA LEU A 152 15.16 2.51 -2.94
C LEU A 152 15.88 1.18 -2.75
N LEU A 153 17.02 1.00 -3.43
CA LEU A 153 17.80 -0.22 -3.35
C LEU A 153 18.27 -0.48 -1.92
N ARG A 154 18.82 0.55 -1.24
CA ARG A 154 19.31 0.45 0.14
C ARG A 154 18.22 -0.02 1.10
N LEU A 155 17.04 0.60 1.05
CA LEU A 155 15.90 0.22 1.90
C LEU A 155 15.44 -1.20 1.58
N LEU A 156 15.27 -1.56 0.31
CA LEU A 156 14.82 -2.88 -0.10
C LEU A 156 15.81 -3.99 0.30
N LYS A 157 17.11 -3.76 0.18
CA LYS A 157 18.14 -4.70 0.66
C LYS A 157 18.13 -4.82 2.18
N ALA A 158 17.93 -3.73 2.92
CA ALA A 158 17.79 -3.78 4.36
C ALA A 158 16.57 -4.58 4.80
N ILE A 159 15.42 -4.39 4.14
CA ILE A 159 14.20 -5.18 4.38
C ILE A 159 14.47 -6.67 4.19
N GLN A 160 15.08 -7.07 3.07
CA GLN A 160 15.40 -8.46 2.79
C GLN A 160 16.41 -9.06 3.78
N LYS A 161 17.35 -8.24 4.26
CA LYS A 161 18.38 -8.66 5.21
C LYS A 161 17.82 -8.87 6.62
N HIS A 162 16.91 -8.01 7.07
CA HIS A 162 16.48 -7.95 8.47
C HIS A 162 15.14 -8.61 8.75
N LEU A 163 14.27 -8.78 7.74
CA LEU A 163 12.99 -9.44 7.91
C LEU A 163 13.03 -10.88 7.38
N PRO A 164 12.47 -11.86 8.10
CA PRO A 164 12.26 -13.20 7.55
C PRO A 164 11.15 -13.12 6.49
N LEU A 165 11.51 -13.16 5.21
CA LEU A 165 10.56 -13.14 4.10
C LEU A 165 10.26 -14.58 3.65
N ALA A 166 9.01 -14.83 3.24
CA ALA A 166 8.65 -16.08 2.59
C ALA A 166 9.29 -16.17 1.20
N ASN A 167 9.53 -17.38 0.71
CA ASN A 167 10.12 -17.60 -0.63
C ASN A 167 9.27 -17.01 -1.76
N ASP A 168 7.95 -16.94 -1.57
CA ASP A 168 6.96 -16.38 -2.49
C ASP A 168 6.46 -15.01 -2.04
N CYS A 169 7.23 -14.27 -1.22
CA CYS A 169 6.83 -12.97 -0.70
C CYS A 169 6.54 -11.97 -1.84
N GLU A 170 5.37 -11.34 -1.80
CA GLU A 170 5.07 -10.20 -2.67
C GLU A 170 5.76 -8.96 -2.12
N ILE A 171 6.60 -8.31 -2.92
CA ILE A 171 7.19 -7.02 -2.59
C ILE A 171 6.60 -6.00 -3.55
N THR A 172 5.72 -5.15 -3.02
CA THR A 172 5.06 -4.07 -3.76
C THR A 172 5.71 -2.72 -3.49
N VAL A 173 5.96 -1.97 -4.56
CA VAL A 173 6.28 -0.53 -4.50
C VAL A 173 5.18 0.28 -5.17
N GLU A 174 4.61 1.24 -4.44
CA GLU A 174 3.75 2.27 -5.03
C GLU A 174 4.58 3.33 -5.77
N GLY A 175 4.03 3.85 -6.86
CA GLY A 175 4.67 4.91 -7.60
C GLY A 175 3.70 5.71 -8.45
N ARG A 176 4.28 6.61 -9.22
CA ARG A 176 3.60 7.38 -10.27
C ARG A 176 4.40 7.22 -11.57
N PRO A 177 3.75 7.32 -12.74
CA PRO A 177 4.46 7.21 -14.02
C PRO A 177 5.54 8.29 -14.21
N TYR A 178 5.30 9.47 -13.66
CA TYR A 178 6.20 10.61 -13.78
C TYR A 178 7.43 10.45 -12.88
N HIS A 179 8.63 10.66 -13.43
CA HIS A 179 9.92 10.57 -12.71
C HIS A 179 10.19 9.21 -12.05
N PHE A 180 9.55 8.17 -12.58
CA PHE A 180 9.89 6.77 -12.31
C PHE A 180 10.76 6.23 -13.44
N SER A 181 12.02 6.67 -13.43
CA SER A 181 13.04 6.38 -14.43
C SER A 181 13.54 4.94 -14.37
N ASP A 182 14.22 4.51 -15.44
CA ASP A 182 14.72 3.14 -15.60
C ASP A 182 15.65 2.71 -14.47
N ASP A 183 16.54 3.59 -13.98
CA ASP A 183 17.42 3.33 -12.84
C ASP A 183 16.65 2.99 -11.56
N LYS A 184 15.53 3.67 -11.28
CA LYS A 184 14.64 3.36 -10.17
C LYS A 184 13.92 2.03 -10.37
N VAL A 185 13.50 1.73 -11.60
CA VAL A 185 12.90 0.42 -11.93
C VAL A 185 13.91 -0.70 -11.70
N PHE A 186 15.14 -0.56 -12.17
CA PHE A 186 16.21 -1.53 -11.95
C PHE A 186 16.55 -1.70 -10.48
N ALA A 187 16.67 -0.59 -9.73
CA ALA A 187 16.88 -0.63 -8.28
C ALA A 187 15.75 -1.39 -7.55
N CYS A 188 14.49 -1.18 -7.95
CA CYS A 188 13.36 -1.94 -7.40
C CYS A 188 13.48 -3.44 -7.70
N ILE A 189 13.73 -3.82 -8.96
CA ILE A 189 13.85 -5.22 -9.37
C ILE A 189 15.04 -5.88 -8.65
N GLU A 190 16.20 -5.23 -8.58
CA GLU A 190 17.37 -5.71 -7.85
C GLU A 190 17.10 -5.83 -6.33
N GLY A 191 16.24 -4.95 -5.82
CA GLY A 191 15.68 -4.99 -4.47
C GLY A 191 14.57 -6.02 -4.26
N GLY A 192 14.31 -6.90 -5.23
CA GLY A 192 13.35 -8.01 -5.12
C GLY A 192 11.88 -7.61 -5.34
N VAL A 193 11.62 -6.39 -5.80
CA VAL A 193 10.25 -5.94 -6.12
C VAL A 193 9.71 -6.76 -7.28
N ASN A 194 8.55 -7.36 -7.06
CA ASN A 194 7.85 -8.20 -8.04
C ASN A 194 6.44 -7.69 -8.36
N ARG A 195 6.03 -6.56 -7.76
CA ARG A 195 4.78 -5.88 -8.07
C ARG A 195 4.92 -4.36 -7.98
N PHE A 196 4.42 -3.66 -9.00
CA PHE A 196 4.31 -2.20 -8.98
C PHE A 196 2.84 -1.78 -8.91
N SER A 197 2.56 -0.78 -8.07
CA SER A 197 1.24 -0.15 -7.95
C SER A 197 1.34 1.29 -8.42
N ILE A 198 0.93 1.55 -9.66
CA ILE A 198 1.14 2.85 -10.31
C ILE A 198 -0.14 3.67 -10.32
N GLY A 199 -0.09 4.83 -9.68
CA GLY A 199 -1.20 5.78 -9.67
C GLY A 199 -1.35 6.49 -11.02
N VAL A 200 -2.33 6.10 -11.84
CA VAL A 200 -2.69 6.84 -13.07
C VAL A 200 -3.73 7.91 -12.79
N GLN A 201 -4.78 7.53 -12.05
CA GLN A 201 -5.90 8.38 -11.59
C GLN A 201 -6.85 8.81 -12.71
N SER A 202 -6.34 9.45 -13.76
CA SER A 202 -7.10 9.81 -14.95
C SER A 202 -6.20 9.91 -16.17
N PHE A 203 -6.70 9.47 -17.33
CA PHE A 203 -6.04 9.69 -18.61
C PHE A 203 -6.30 11.08 -19.19
N ASP A 204 -7.27 11.83 -18.66
CA ASP A 204 -7.56 13.20 -19.08
C ASP A 204 -6.53 14.19 -18.50
N THR A 205 -5.79 14.84 -19.40
CA THR A 205 -4.74 15.80 -19.05
C THR A 205 -5.28 17.05 -18.35
N GLN A 206 -6.46 17.54 -18.72
CA GLN A 206 -7.06 18.72 -18.10
C GLN A 206 -7.46 18.40 -16.65
N VAL A 207 -8.08 17.23 -16.43
CA VAL A 207 -8.42 16.75 -15.08
C VAL A 207 -7.18 16.56 -14.22
N ARG A 208 -6.12 15.91 -14.73
CA ARG A 208 -4.88 15.71 -13.96
C ARG A 208 -4.28 17.05 -13.50
N ARG A 209 -4.15 18.01 -14.42
CA ARG A 209 -3.60 19.34 -14.13
C ARG A 209 -4.45 20.10 -13.12
N ALA A 210 -5.77 20.12 -13.30
CA ALA A 210 -6.70 20.76 -12.37
C ALA A 210 -6.59 20.18 -10.94
N MET A 211 -6.26 18.89 -10.83
CA MET A 211 -6.10 18.19 -9.55
C MET A 211 -4.68 18.27 -8.97
N GLY A 212 -3.76 19.05 -9.55
CA GLY A 212 -2.38 19.17 -9.08
C GLY A 212 -1.53 17.92 -9.34
N ARG A 213 -1.97 17.05 -10.26
CA ARG A 213 -1.24 15.85 -10.67
C ARG A 213 -0.52 16.14 -12.01
N ILE A 214 0.81 16.05 -11.96
CA ILE A 214 1.69 16.18 -13.14
C ILE A 214 1.91 14.79 -13.75
#